data_AF-A0A814P8K3-F1
#
_entry.id   AF-A0A814P8K3-F1
#
_cell.length_a   1.000
_cell.length_b   1.000
_cell.length_c   1.000
_cell.angle_alpha   90.00
_cell.angle_beta   90.00
_cell.angle_gamma   90.00
#
_symmetry.space_group_name_H-M   'P 1'
#
loop_
_entity.id
_entity.type
_entity.pdbx_description
1 polymer ?
#
loop_
_entity_poly.entity_id
_entity_poly.type
_entity_poly.pdbx_seq_one_letter_code
_entity_poly.pdbx_strand_id
1 'polypeptide(L)'
;MKKVNSSLPKCDQKKKIIVQHLAEKFGLLPKSTHQRISLQLTDQLKNAVHNFYLRDDVSYQLPGFFDEKILENMSHGGAQITWSQWANENGRAEKREFSGSVGEAALLLKSKVEQFLYHVYIKREQSNYFEKLKADVTDEKIVLQVDFSENFNMKEQDEVQSAHWNSKSLSIFTAFIWSKNENFSFALPSSDLTHDKFVVDAALAIILNHIATKLPNIKEINCFSDGAASQFKQRFHFRNLTRIANKYNISLSWNFLATSHGKGVVDGIGGSAKRLVWSAVLAGEVCRTAEDFVKIAKKKTKKIILIEITADAIDRSKVELENIFKTAKSIPETLKMHSVVVVDKDELEFRYYSMASRKRIVKY
;
A
#
# COMPACT_ATOMS: atom_id res chain seq x y z
N MET A 1 -23.94 -44.20 46.99
CA MET A 1 -23.82 -42.87 46.35
C MET A 1 -22.45 -42.28 46.64
N LYS A 2 -21.48 -42.44 45.74
CA LYS A 2 -20.19 -41.73 45.83
C LYS A 2 -20.41 -40.26 45.42
N LYS A 3 -19.99 -39.33 46.27
CA LYS A 3 -20.27 -37.89 46.14
C LYS A 3 -19.75 -37.34 44.80
N VAL A 4 -20.67 -36.91 43.93
CA VAL A 4 -20.42 -36.29 42.61
C VAL A 4 -19.63 -34.96 42.71
N ASN A 5 -19.50 -34.40 43.92
CA ASN A 5 -18.81 -33.13 44.15
C ASN A 5 -17.31 -33.13 43.82
N SER A 6 -16.64 -34.28 43.67
CA SER A 6 -15.20 -34.31 43.34
C SER A 6 -14.88 -34.17 41.85
N SER A 7 -15.87 -34.25 40.97
CA SER A 7 -15.63 -34.31 39.50
C SER A 7 -15.94 -33.01 38.76
N LEU A 8 -16.53 -32.01 39.43
CA LEU A 8 -16.82 -30.71 38.83
C LEU A 8 -15.70 -29.71 39.17
N PRO A 9 -15.36 -28.77 38.26
CA PRO A 9 -14.35 -27.73 38.52
C PRO A 9 -14.72 -26.92 39.77
N LYS A 10 -13.74 -26.47 40.57
CA LYS A 10 -14.02 -25.69 41.80
C LYS A 10 -14.70 -24.33 41.53
N CYS A 11 -14.44 -23.72 40.36
CA CYS A 11 -14.96 -22.41 39.95
C CYS A 11 -16.44 -22.46 39.55
N ASP A 12 -17.29 -21.63 40.16
CA ASP A 12 -18.74 -21.67 39.98
C ASP A 12 -19.22 -21.29 38.59
N GLN A 13 -18.52 -20.38 37.88
CA GLN A 13 -18.82 -20.09 36.48
C GLN A 13 -18.60 -21.31 35.57
N LYS A 14 -17.52 -22.07 35.81
CA LYS A 14 -17.23 -23.27 35.04
C LYS A 14 -18.22 -24.40 35.36
N LYS A 15 -18.64 -24.54 36.61
CA LYS A 15 -19.73 -25.46 37.00
C LYS A 15 -21.02 -25.10 36.26
N LYS A 16 -21.39 -23.81 36.25
CA LYS A 16 -22.61 -23.34 35.57
C LYS A 16 -22.63 -23.69 34.10
N ILE A 17 -21.53 -23.48 33.38
CA ILE A 17 -21.42 -23.82 31.95
C ILE A 17 -21.55 -25.33 31.72
N ILE A 18 -20.87 -26.15 32.52
CA ILE A 18 -20.93 -27.62 32.38
C ILE A 18 -22.33 -28.15 32.67
N VAL A 19 -22.98 -27.64 33.73
CA VAL A 19 -24.36 -28.02 34.09
C VAL A 19 -25.34 -27.58 33.01
N GLN A 20 -25.17 -26.38 32.45
CA GLN A 20 -26.01 -25.87 31.36
C GLN A 20 -25.86 -26.72 30.09
N HIS A 21 -24.64 -27.09 29.74
CA HIS A 21 -24.37 -27.94 28.58
C HIS A 21 -24.92 -29.36 28.75
N LEU A 22 -24.84 -29.93 29.95
CA LEU A 22 -25.47 -31.21 30.27
C LEU A 22 -27.00 -31.11 30.23
N ALA A 23 -27.59 -30.03 30.76
CA ALA A 23 -29.02 -29.80 30.72
C ALA A 23 -29.54 -29.65 29.27
N GLU A 24 -28.79 -28.99 28.39
CA GLU A 24 -29.08 -28.93 26.95
C GLU A 24 -28.97 -30.31 26.29
N LYS A 25 -27.93 -31.10 26.61
CA LYS A 25 -27.70 -32.43 26.05
C LYS A 25 -28.80 -33.43 26.43
N PHE A 26 -29.31 -33.37 27.66
CA PHE A 26 -30.38 -34.24 28.14
C PHE A 26 -31.79 -33.66 27.94
N GLY A 27 -31.92 -32.56 27.20
CA GLY A 27 -33.21 -31.99 26.82
C GLY A 27 -34.00 -31.35 27.97
N LEU A 28 -33.32 -31.00 29.06
CA LEU A 28 -33.92 -30.33 30.22
C LEU A 28 -34.06 -28.81 30.01
N LEU A 29 -33.45 -28.26 28.95
CA LEU A 29 -33.62 -26.88 28.50
C LEU A 29 -34.15 -26.84 27.07
N PRO A 30 -35.07 -25.93 26.74
CA PRO A 30 -35.57 -25.76 25.38
C PRO A 30 -34.42 -25.33 24.46
N LYS A 31 -34.26 -26.03 23.32
CA LYS A 31 -33.24 -25.68 22.31
C LYS A 31 -33.47 -24.24 21.83
N SER A 32 -32.45 -23.40 21.90
CA SER A 32 -32.54 -22.05 21.34
C SER A 32 -32.80 -22.17 19.84
N THR A 33 -33.87 -21.51 19.38
CA THR A 33 -34.16 -21.40 17.96
C THR A 33 -33.17 -20.40 17.38
N HIS A 34 -32.02 -20.89 16.91
CA HIS A 34 -31.10 -20.04 16.15
C HIS A 34 -31.76 -19.69 14.80
N GLN A 35 -32.40 -18.52 14.74
CA GLN A 35 -32.63 -17.86 13.46
C GLN A 35 -31.26 -17.56 12.84
N ARG A 36 -31.01 -18.11 11.65
CA ARG A 36 -29.89 -17.71 10.80
C ARG A 36 -30.09 -16.23 10.45
N ILE A 37 -29.41 -15.35 11.19
CA ILE A 37 -29.24 -13.97 10.77
C ILE A 37 -28.38 -14.02 9.50
N SER A 38 -28.95 -13.60 8.37
CA SER A 38 -28.19 -13.43 7.15
C SER A 38 -27.02 -12.48 7.43
N LEU A 39 -25.79 -12.91 7.15
CA LEU A 39 -24.58 -12.08 7.24
C LEU A 39 -24.59 -10.87 6.28
N GLN A 40 -25.65 -10.70 5.49
CA GLN A 40 -25.83 -9.55 4.64
C GLN A 40 -26.59 -8.47 5.42
N LEU A 41 -25.91 -7.34 5.61
CA LEU A 41 -26.50 -6.09 6.08
C LEU A 41 -27.71 -5.77 5.20
N THR A 42 -28.85 -5.49 5.82
CA THR A 42 -30.05 -5.06 5.08
C THR A 42 -29.75 -3.76 4.34
N ASP A 43 -30.34 -3.55 3.18
CA ASP A 43 -30.10 -2.33 2.40
C ASP A 43 -30.55 -1.08 3.15
N GLN A 44 -31.50 -1.23 4.07
CA GLN A 44 -31.90 -0.18 5.00
C GLN A 44 -30.78 0.18 5.99
N LEU A 45 -30.02 -0.81 6.51
CA LEU A 45 -28.89 -0.59 7.39
C LEU A 45 -27.66 -0.09 6.62
N LYS A 46 -27.44 -0.57 5.39
CA LYS A 46 -26.41 0.00 4.50
C LYS A 46 -26.71 1.45 4.16
N ASN A 47 -27.96 1.78 3.84
CA ASN A 47 -28.40 3.15 3.58
C ASN A 47 -28.35 4.00 4.84
N ALA A 48 -28.64 3.47 6.02
CA ALA A 48 -28.47 4.19 7.28
C ALA A 48 -27.00 4.48 7.58
N VAL A 49 -26.09 3.53 7.35
CA VAL A 49 -24.63 3.73 7.50
C VAL A 49 -24.11 4.70 6.44
N HIS A 50 -24.55 4.57 5.19
CA HIS A 50 -24.20 5.47 4.10
C HIS A 50 -24.71 6.91 4.38
N ASN A 51 -25.96 7.06 4.81
CA ASN A 51 -26.54 8.34 5.19
C ASN A 51 -25.93 8.91 6.49
N PHE A 52 -25.43 8.07 7.40
CA PHE A 52 -24.65 8.50 8.56
C PHE A 52 -23.29 9.09 8.14
N TYR A 53 -22.62 8.52 7.14
CA TYR A 53 -21.37 9.07 6.61
C TYR A 53 -21.58 10.28 5.65
N LEU A 54 -22.78 10.43 5.09
CA LEU A 54 -23.18 11.59 4.26
C LEU A 54 -23.87 12.71 5.03
N ARG A 55 -24.13 12.51 6.32
CA ARG A 55 -24.80 13.47 7.19
C ARG A 55 -23.89 14.66 7.45
N ASP A 56 -24.31 15.89 7.20
CA ASP A 56 -23.48 17.10 7.36
C ASP A 56 -22.99 17.33 8.81
N ASP A 57 -23.67 16.76 9.80
CA ASP A 57 -23.28 16.75 11.22
C ASP A 57 -22.18 15.72 11.55
N VAL A 58 -21.90 14.78 10.64
CA VAL A 58 -20.94 13.66 10.81
C VAL A 58 -19.86 13.67 9.72
N SER A 59 -20.15 14.23 8.55
CA SER A 59 -19.20 14.52 7.47
C SER A 59 -18.30 15.67 7.90
N TYR A 60 -17.12 15.33 8.42
CA TYR A 60 -16.08 16.25 8.91
C TYR A 60 -15.40 17.10 7.83
N GLN A 61 -16.15 17.66 6.87
CA GLN A 61 -15.62 18.53 5.82
C GLN A 61 -16.62 19.61 5.39
N LEU A 62 -16.96 20.51 6.30
CA LEU A 62 -17.54 21.82 5.97
C LEU A 62 -16.66 22.93 6.58
N PRO A 63 -16.16 23.88 5.77
CA PRO A 63 -15.56 25.11 6.30
C PRO A 63 -16.63 25.88 7.10
N GLY A 64 -16.39 26.17 8.38
CA GLY A 64 -17.29 26.95 9.25
C GLY A 64 -17.77 26.22 10.52
N PHE A 65 -18.22 24.96 10.44
CA PHE A 65 -18.72 24.23 11.62
C PHE A 65 -17.61 23.85 12.62
N PHE A 66 -16.41 23.58 12.08
CA PHE A 66 -15.22 23.39 12.89
C PHE A 66 -14.80 24.68 13.60
N ASP A 67 -15.03 25.84 12.95
CA ASP A 67 -14.73 27.14 13.53
C ASP A 67 -15.69 27.47 14.69
N GLU A 68 -17.00 27.23 14.55
CA GLU A 68 -17.98 27.45 15.63
C GLU A 68 -17.71 26.59 16.88
N LYS A 69 -17.46 25.29 16.70
CA LYS A 69 -17.18 24.40 17.83
C LYS A 69 -15.82 24.67 18.49
N ILE A 70 -14.83 25.14 17.72
CA ILE A 70 -13.58 25.66 18.28
C ILE A 70 -13.86 26.95 19.06
N LEU A 71 -14.65 27.88 18.51
CA LEU A 71 -14.98 29.16 19.14
C LEU A 71 -15.70 28.93 20.48
N GLU A 72 -16.66 28.01 20.56
CA GLU A 72 -17.33 27.60 21.80
C GLU A 72 -16.35 27.00 22.84
N ASN A 73 -15.40 26.17 22.39
CA ASN A 73 -14.36 25.63 23.26
C ASN A 73 -13.32 26.69 23.68
N MET A 74 -13.08 27.71 22.84
CA MET A 74 -12.23 28.85 23.16
C MET A 74 -12.87 29.80 24.17
N SER A 75 -14.21 29.87 24.25
CA SER A 75 -14.92 30.53 25.37
C SER A 75 -14.74 29.81 26.72
N HIS A 76 -14.21 28.59 26.73
CA HIS A 76 -13.74 27.85 27.92
C HIS A 76 -12.22 27.65 27.90
N GLY A 77 -11.50 28.50 27.16
CA GLY A 77 -10.08 28.35 26.80
C GLY A 77 -9.07 28.35 27.94
N GLY A 78 -9.49 28.45 29.20
CA GLY A 78 -8.61 28.30 30.36
C GLY A 78 -8.40 26.85 30.82
N ALA A 79 -9.22 25.91 30.34
CA ALA A 79 -9.10 24.50 30.72
C ALA A 79 -7.79 23.90 30.21
N GLN A 80 -7.05 23.26 31.12
CA GLN A 80 -5.80 22.56 30.81
C GLN A 80 -6.09 21.16 30.29
N ILE A 81 -5.42 20.80 29.20
CA ILE A 81 -5.51 19.48 28.59
C ILE A 81 -4.11 18.97 28.23
N THR A 82 -4.01 17.65 28.09
CA THR A 82 -2.84 16.99 27.51
C THR A 82 -3.22 16.37 26.17
N TRP A 83 -2.32 16.44 25.20
CA TRP A 83 -2.49 15.79 23.90
C TRP A 83 -1.16 15.24 23.41
N SER A 84 -1.20 14.32 22.46
CA SER A 84 0.01 13.77 21.86
C SER A 84 0.13 14.09 20.37
N GLN A 85 1.36 14.25 19.90
CA GLN A 85 1.67 14.41 18.49
C GLN A 85 2.96 13.66 18.13
N TRP A 86 2.99 13.08 16.93
CA TRP A 86 4.22 12.58 16.34
C TRP A 86 5.11 13.75 15.90
N ALA A 87 6.32 13.83 16.45
CA ALA A 87 7.36 14.77 16.07
C ALA A 87 8.53 14.00 15.44
N ASN A 88 9.18 14.59 14.44
CA ASN A 88 10.32 13.97 13.78
C ASN A 88 11.59 14.50 14.43
N GLU A 89 12.25 13.68 15.24
CA GLU A 89 13.54 14.02 15.86
C GLU A 89 14.61 13.10 15.29
N ASN A 90 15.69 13.69 14.77
CA ASN A 90 16.81 12.94 14.19
C ASN A 90 16.40 11.92 13.11
N GLY A 91 15.32 12.21 12.38
CA GLY A 91 14.80 11.35 11.31
C GLY A 91 13.94 10.18 11.77
N ARG A 92 13.56 10.10 13.05
CA ARG A 92 12.59 9.13 13.57
C ARG A 92 11.34 9.84 14.11
N ALA A 93 10.18 9.30 13.78
CA ALA A 93 8.91 9.78 14.30
C ALA A 93 8.71 9.25 15.72
N GLU A 94 8.65 10.16 16.69
CA GLU A 94 8.41 9.85 18.10
C GLU A 94 7.14 10.53 18.58
N LYS A 95 6.32 9.79 19.34
CA LYS A 95 5.10 10.33 19.93
C LYS A 95 5.47 11.14 21.16
N ARG A 96 5.23 12.46 21.11
CA ARG A 96 5.39 13.36 22.25
C ARG A 96 4.07 13.74 22.85
N GLU A 97 4.11 13.98 24.16
CA GLU A 97 3.02 14.54 24.92
C GLU A 97 3.25 16.05 25.10
N PHE A 98 2.18 16.80 24.94
CA PHE A 98 2.12 18.23 25.09
C PHE A 98 1.03 18.53 26.13
N SER A 99 1.21 19.62 26.86
CA SER A 99 0.22 20.11 27.81
C SER A 99 0.02 21.61 27.56
N GLY A 100 -1.21 22.06 27.73
CA GLY A 100 -1.55 23.46 27.51
C GLY A 100 -3.06 23.68 27.56
N SER A 101 -3.48 24.87 27.22
CA SER A 101 -4.88 25.25 27.18
C SER A 101 -5.63 24.60 26.01
N VAL A 102 -6.95 24.46 26.17
CA VAL A 102 -7.86 24.08 25.07
C VAL A 102 -7.71 25.05 23.89
N GLY A 103 -7.51 26.35 24.14
CA GLY A 103 -7.30 27.34 23.09
C GLY A 103 -6.03 27.08 22.26
N GLU A 104 -4.91 26.80 22.92
CA GLU A 104 -3.63 26.47 22.24
C GLU A 104 -3.74 25.19 21.42
N ALA A 105 -4.37 24.15 21.96
CA ALA A 105 -4.59 22.90 21.23
C ALA A 105 -5.50 23.11 20.00
N ALA A 106 -6.55 23.93 20.14
CA ALA A 106 -7.48 24.23 19.06
C ALA A 106 -6.80 25.02 17.93
N LEU A 107 -5.96 26.01 18.26
CA LEU A 107 -5.16 26.75 17.27
C LEU A 107 -4.14 25.85 16.56
N LEU A 108 -3.48 24.95 17.31
CA LEU A 108 -2.57 23.96 16.73
C LEU A 108 -3.29 22.99 15.79
N LEU A 109 -4.52 22.59 16.13
CA LEU A 109 -5.32 21.74 15.27
C LEU A 109 -5.74 22.51 14.02
N LYS A 110 -6.27 23.73 14.17
CA LYS A 110 -6.69 24.61 13.07
C LYS A 110 -5.58 24.85 12.05
N SER A 111 -4.33 25.06 12.50
CA SER A 111 -3.18 25.24 11.59
C SER A 111 -2.86 24.01 10.73
N LYS A 112 -3.30 22.80 11.14
CA LYS A 112 -3.11 21.55 10.40
C LYS A 112 -4.31 21.16 9.54
N VAL A 113 -5.48 21.74 9.79
CA VAL A 113 -6.72 21.38 9.09
C VAL A 113 -6.59 21.59 7.58
N GLU A 114 -6.05 22.72 7.13
CA GLU A 114 -5.92 23.01 5.70
C GLU A 114 -5.07 21.95 4.97
N GLN A 115 -3.89 21.64 5.51
CA GLN A 115 -3.00 20.61 4.96
C GLN A 115 -3.67 19.23 4.97
N PHE A 116 -4.39 18.90 6.04
CA PHE A 116 -5.12 17.65 6.16
C PHE A 116 -6.26 17.54 5.14
N LEU A 117 -7.07 18.59 4.97
CA LEU A 117 -8.16 18.62 4.00
C LEU A 117 -7.63 18.46 2.57
N TYR A 118 -6.55 19.16 2.23
CA TYR A 118 -5.89 19.00 0.94
C TYR A 118 -5.40 17.56 0.73
N HIS A 119 -4.75 16.95 1.74
CA HIS A 119 -4.31 15.56 1.67
C HIS A 119 -5.48 14.58 1.47
N VAL A 120 -6.58 14.76 2.21
CA VAL A 120 -7.79 13.93 2.07
C VAL A 120 -8.40 14.08 0.69
N TYR A 121 -8.46 15.30 0.15
CA TYR A 121 -8.92 15.56 -1.20
C TYR A 121 -8.08 14.78 -2.23
N ILE A 122 -6.75 14.95 -2.21
CA ILE A 122 -5.85 14.26 -3.14
C ILE A 122 -5.98 12.73 -3.02
N LYS A 123 -6.04 12.21 -1.79
CA LYS A 123 -6.25 10.77 -1.53
C LYS A 123 -7.50 10.27 -2.25
N ARG A 124 -8.64 10.97 -2.09
CA ARG A 124 -9.91 10.55 -2.69
C ARG A 124 -9.87 10.65 -4.20
N GLU A 125 -9.38 11.76 -4.75
CA GLU A 125 -9.25 11.94 -6.20
C GLU A 125 -8.40 10.86 -6.86
N GLN A 126 -7.22 10.56 -6.28
CA GLN A 126 -6.33 9.52 -6.79
C GLN A 126 -6.95 8.12 -6.68
N SER A 127 -7.60 7.82 -5.55
CA SER A 127 -8.27 6.54 -5.37
C SER A 127 -9.44 6.37 -6.35
N ASN A 128 -10.26 7.40 -6.54
CA ASN A 128 -11.37 7.38 -7.48
C ASN A 128 -10.88 7.18 -8.91
N TYR A 129 -9.81 7.88 -9.28
CA TYR A 129 -9.20 7.73 -10.61
C TYR A 129 -8.63 6.33 -10.82
N PHE A 130 -7.99 5.75 -9.79
CA PHE A 130 -7.48 4.38 -9.84
C PHE A 130 -8.60 3.35 -10.03
N GLU A 131 -9.69 3.44 -9.26
CA GLU A 131 -10.86 2.55 -9.43
C GLU A 131 -11.50 2.71 -10.81
N LYS A 132 -11.63 3.95 -11.30
CA LYS A 132 -12.15 4.23 -12.64
C LYS A 132 -11.30 3.56 -13.72
N LEU A 133 -9.98 3.68 -13.64
CA LEU A 133 -9.09 3.08 -14.64
C LEU A 133 -9.11 1.55 -14.59
N LYS A 134 -9.25 0.94 -13.41
CA LYS A 134 -9.42 -0.53 -13.30
C LYS A 134 -10.71 -1.01 -13.94
N ALA A 135 -11.78 -0.21 -13.88
CA ALA A 135 -13.05 -0.51 -14.55
C ALA A 135 -13.00 -0.26 -16.08
N ASP A 136 -12.09 0.60 -16.54
CA ASP A 136 -11.91 1.01 -17.95
C ASP A 136 -10.81 0.21 -18.68
N VAL A 137 -10.42 -0.94 -18.14
CA VAL A 137 -9.42 -1.82 -18.75
C VAL A 137 -9.98 -2.47 -20.02
N THR A 138 -9.18 -2.48 -21.08
CA THR A 138 -9.56 -3.05 -22.39
C THR A 138 -8.45 -3.97 -22.94
N ASP A 139 -8.61 -4.48 -24.15
CA ASP A 139 -7.55 -5.23 -24.84
C ASP A 139 -6.36 -4.36 -25.27
N GLU A 140 -6.51 -3.03 -25.22
CA GLU A 140 -5.47 -2.06 -25.58
C GLU A 140 -4.99 -1.23 -24.39
N LYS A 141 -5.68 -1.29 -23.24
CA LYS A 141 -5.43 -0.46 -22.06
C LYS A 141 -5.33 -1.29 -20.80
N ILE A 142 -4.25 -1.11 -20.04
CA ILE A 142 -4.05 -1.74 -18.73
C ILE A 142 -3.77 -0.74 -17.63
N VAL A 143 -3.94 -1.21 -16.40
CA VAL A 143 -3.46 -0.55 -15.19
C VAL A 143 -2.35 -1.37 -14.56
N LEU A 144 -1.24 -0.74 -14.24
CA LEU A 144 -0.09 -1.35 -13.57
C LEU A 144 0.11 -0.66 -12.21
N GLN A 145 0.05 -1.40 -11.11
CA GLN A 145 0.48 -0.89 -9.81
C GLN A 145 1.84 -1.49 -9.45
N VAL A 146 2.77 -0.68 -8.97
CA VAL A 146 4.11 -1.11 -8.52
C VAL A 146 4.44 -0.57 -7.15
N ASP A 147 5.22 -1.33 -6.38
CA ASP A 147 5.77 -0.90 -5.09
C ASP A 147 6.96 -1.78 -4.67
N PHE A 148 7.75 -1.31 -3.70
CA PHE A 148 8.71 -2.15 -2.98
C PHE A 148 8.07 -2.71 -1.71
N SER A 149 7.98 -4.04 -1.63
CA SER A 149 7.67 -4.70 -0.37
C SER A 149 8.83 -4.52 0.61
N GLU A 150 8.52 -4.51 1.92
CA GLU A 150 9.54 -4.64 2.96
C GLU A 150 10.49 -5.80 2.66
N ASN A 151 11.78 -5.57 2.90
CA ASN A 151 12.85 -6.52 2.63
C ASN A 151 12.60 -7.87 3.32
N PHE A 152 12.99 -8.94 2.65
CA PHE A 152 12.96 -10.28 3.20
C PHE A 152 14.30 -10.61 3.85
N ASN A 153 14.31 -10.77 5.17
CA ASN A 153 15.48 -11.28 5.87
C ASN A 153 15.57 -12.78 5.64
N MET A 154 16.61 -13.22 4.93
CA MET A 154 16.94 -14.63 4.77
C MET A 154 17.54 -15.11 6.09
N LYS A 155 16.68 -15.66 6.93
CA LYS A 155 17.06 -16.32 8.18
C LYS A 155 17.00 -17.83 7.99
N GLU A 156 17.95 -18.56 8.54
CA GLU A 156 17.88 -20.02 8.64
C GLU A 156 17.05 -20.43 9.88
N GLN A 157 16.43 -21.60 9.84
CA GLN A 157 15.56 -22.08 10.92
C GLN A 157 16.34 -22.32 12.23
N ASP A 158 17.53 -22.92 12.13
CA ASP A 158 18.39 -23.28 13.26
C ASP A 158 19.58 -22.31 13.38
N GLU A 159 19.33 -21.01 13.24
CA GLU A 159 20.39 -19.99 13.40
C GLU A 159 20.93 -19.93 14.83
N VAL A 160 22.26 -20.02 14.96
CA VAL A 160 22.95 -19.67 16.20
C VAL A 160 22.73 -18.20 16.55
N GLN A 161 22.72 -17.87 17.84
CA GLN A 161 22.40 -16.51 18.33
C GLN A 161 23.26 -15.41 17.68
N SER A 162 24.52 -15.70 17.35
CA SER A 162 25.43 -14.75 16.68
C SER A 162 25.07 -14.47 15.21
N ALA A 163 24.40 -15.40 14.52
CA ALA A 163 23.98 -15.23 13.12
C ALA A 163 22.82 -14.24 12.96
N HIS A 164 22.07 -13.96 14.05
CA HIS A 164 20.95 -13.03 14.07
C HIS A 164 21.29 -11.62 13.55
N TRP A 165 22.53 -11.17 13.75
CA TRP A 165 23.01 -9.83 13.35
C TRP A 165 23.55 -9.75 11.93
N ASN A 166 23.70 -10.89 11.23
CA ASN A 166 24.32 -10.96 9.91
C ASN A 166 23.38 -11.51 8.82
N SER A 167 22.07 -11.49 9.07
CA SER A 167 21.08 -12.01 8.10
C SER A 167 21.08 -11.16 6.83
N LYS A 168 21.37 -11.79 5.69
CA LYS A 168 21.28 -11.13 4.38
C LYS A 168 19.82 -10.83 4.06
N SER A 169 19.57 -9.61 3.59
CA SER A 169 18.24 -9.18 3.15
C SER A 169 18.11 -9.28 1.64
N LEU A 170 16.90 -9.54 1.16
CA LEU A 170 16.50 -9.35 -0.24
C LEU A 170 15.51 -8.19 -0.34
N SER A 171 15.73 -7.31 -1.31
CA SER A 171 14.70 -6.38 -1.76
C SER A 171 13.67 -7.15 -2.59
N ILE A 172 12.40 -6.76 -2.55
CA ILE A 172 11.36 -7.37 -3.38
C ILE A 172 10.55 -6.26 -4.03
N PHE A 173 10.74 -6.10 -5.34
CA PHE A 173 9.88 -5.24 -6.16
C PHE A 173 8.61 -6.02 -6.50
N THR A 174 7.46 -5.41 -6.29
CA THR A 174 6.15 -6.03 -6.50
C THR A 174 5.36 -5.26 -7.55
N ALA A 175 4.60 -5.99 -8.36
CA ALA A 175 3.75 -5.37 -9.35
C ALA A 175 2.46 -6.17 -9.55
N PHE A 176 1.39 -5.46 -9.91
CA PHE A 176 0.14 -6.07 -10.31
C PHE A 176 -0.41 -5.39 -11.56
N ILE A 177 -0.84 -6.21 -12.53
CA ILE A 177 -1.43 -5.76 -13.78
C ILE A 177 -2.91 -6.12 -13.77
N TRP A 178 -3.77 -5.13 -13.94
CA TRP A 178 -5.16 -5.33 -14.34
C TRP A 178 -5.25 -5.30 -15.86
N SER A 179 -5.65 -6.43 -16.46
CA SER A 179 -5.97 -6.53 -17.89
C SER A 179 -7.38 -7.14 -18.07
N LYS A 180 -7.95 -7.02 -19.27
CA LYS A 180 -9.34 -7.40 -19.53
C LYS A 180 -9.61 -8.88 -19.25
N ASN A 181 -8.67 -9.75 -19.63
CA ASN A 181 -8.87 -11.20 -19.61
C ASN A 181 -8.12 -11.87 -18.45
N GLU A 182 -6.94 -11.37 -18.08
CA GLU A 182 -6.10 -11.99 -17.05
C GLU A 182 -5.35 -10.93 -16.23
N ASN A 183 -5.24 -11.15 -14.92
CA ASN A 183 -4.44 -10.30 -14.05
C ASN A 183 -3.12 -10.98 -13.70
N PHE A 184 -2.05 -10.19 -13.65
CA PHE A 184 -0.70 -10.71 -13.41
C PHE A 184 -0.13 -10.14 -12.11
N SER A 185 0.35 -11.03 -11.24
CA SER A 185 1.04 -10.67 -9.99
C SER A 185 2.52 -10.95 -10.13
N PHE A 186 3.38 -10.00 -9.77
CA PHE A 186 4.83 -10.14 -9.81
C PHE A 186 5.45 -9.94 -8.43
N ALA A 187 6.41 -10.79 -8.10
CA ALA A 187 7.35 -10.58 -7.02
C ALA A 187 8.76 -10.78 -7.57
N LEU A 188 9.54 -9.71 -7.60
CA LEU A 188 10.85 -9.64 -8.23
C LEU A 188 11.92 -9.42 -7.15
N PRO A 189 12.47 -10.49 -6.56
CA PRO A 189 13.51 -10.35 -5.55
C PRO A 189 14.83 -9.88 -6.18
N SER A 190 15.59 -9.09 -5.43
CA SER A 190 16.96 -8.70 -5.76
C SER A 190 17.85 -8.74 -4.54
N SER A 191 19.11 -9.08 -4.76
CA SER A 191 20.16 -8.93 -3.73
C SER A 191 20.61 -7.47 -3.57
N ASP A 192 20.25 -6.58 -4.50
CA ASP A 192 20.50 -5.15 -4.40
C ASP A 192 19.43 -4.46 -3.55
N LEU A 193 19.85 -3.75 -2.50
CA LEU A 193 18.98 -3.10 -1.51
C LEU A 193 18.89 -1.58 -1.70
N THR A 194 19.49 -1.02 -2.75
CA THR A 194 19.55 0.43 -2.96
C THR A 194 18.19 1.03 -3.31
N HIS A 195 17.30 0.21 -3.89
CA HIS A 195 16.01 0.62 -4.43
C HIS A 195 16.12 1.80 -5.40
N ASP A 196 17.26 1.90 -6.08
CA ASP A 196 17.55 3.06 -6.91
C ASP A 196 16.86 3.01 -8.28
N LYS A 197 17.03 4.08 -9.04
CA LYS A 197 16.49 4.23 -10.40
C LYS A 197 16.89 3.11 -11.37
N PHE A 198 18.04 2.46 -11.19
CA PHE A 198 18.50 1.39 -12.07
C PHE A 198 17.84 0.06 -11.71
N VAL A 199 17.67 -0.21 -10.41
CA VAL A 199 16.88 -1.36 -9.93
C VAL A 199 15.43 -1.24 -10.41
N VAL A 200 14.84 -0.04 -10.32
CA VAL A 200 13.47 0.23 -10.82
C VAL A 200 13.39 0.00 -12.33
N ASP A 201 14.38 0.47 -13.13
CA ASP A 201 14.36 0.23 -14.58
C ASP A 201 14.48 -1.25 -14.93
N ALA A 202 15.38 -1.98 -14.27
CA ALA A 202 15.53 -3.42 -14.47
C ALA A 202 14.24 -4.18 -14.15
N ALA A 203 13.55 -3.81 -13.06
CA ALA A 203 12.26 -4.38 -12.69
C ALA A 203 11.18 -4.08 -13.75
N LEU A 204 11.08 -2.82 -14.19
CA LEU A 204 10.13 -2.41 -15.22
C LEU A 204 10.40 -3.10 -16.56
N ALA A 205 11.66 -3.29 -16.94
CA ALA A 205 12.02 -4.01 -18.17
C ALA A 205 11.50 -5.45 -18.16
N ILE A 206 11.60 -6.17 -17.03
CA ILE A 206 11.05 -7.52 -16.88
C ILE A 206 9.52 -7.50 -17.08
N ILE A 207 8.83 -6.56 -16.44
CA ILE A 207 7.37 -6.43 -16.50
C ILE A 207 6.90 -6.05 -17.91
N LEU A 208 7.55 -5.07 -18.54
CA LEU A 208 7.21 -4.60 -19.88
C LEU A 208 7.47 -5.68 -20.95
N ASN A 209 8.54 -6.45 -20.83
CA ASN A 209 8.77 -7.61 -21.70
C ASN A 209 7.66 -8.66 -21.55
N HIS A 210 7.17 -8.88 -20.32
CA HIS A 210 6.04 -9.76 -20.08
C HIS A 210 4.76 -9.22 -20.73
N ILE A 211 4.48 -7.93 -20.58
CA ILE A 211 3.32 -7.26 -21.22
C ILE A 211 3.42 -7.40 -22.74
N ALA A 212 4.55 -7.07 -23.35
CA ALA A 212 4.74 -7.18 -24.80
C ALA A 212 4.53 -8.62 -25.32
N THR A 213 4.88 -9.63 -24.51
CA THR A 213 4.73 -11.05 -24.89
C THR A 213 3.32 -11.58 -24.68
N LYS A 214 2.65 -11.20 -23.58
CA LYS A 214 1.36 -11.78 -23.16
C LYS A 214 0.16 -10.93 -23.55
N LEU A 215 0.36 -9.63 -23.73
CA LEU A 215 -0.65 -8.63 -24.05
C LEU A 215 -0.16 -7.78 -25.25
N PRO A 216 -0.02 -8.37 -26.45
CA PRO A 216 0.64 -7.72 -27.59
C PRO A 216 -0.13 -6.51 -28.16
N ASN A 217 -1.42 -6.37 -27.85
CA ASN A 217 -2.28 -5.30 -28.37
C ASN A 217 -2.27 -4.03 -27.49
N ILE A 218 -1.50 -4.03 -26.39
CA ILE A 218 -1.49 -2.90 -25.46
C ILE A 218 -0.87 -1.67 -26.09
N LYS A 219 -1.63 -0.59 -26.04
CA LYS A 219 -1.27 0.75 -26.50
C LYS A 219 -1.21 1.76 -25.35
N GLU A 220 -1.90 1.49 -24.24
CA GLU A 220 -1.97 2.41 -23.10
C GLU A 220 -1.66 1.68 -21.78
N ILE A 221 -0.69 2.21 -21.03
CA ILE A 221 -0.36 1.74 -19.68
C ILE A 221 -0.54 2.89 -18.70
N ASN A 222 -1.42 2.68 -17.72
CA ASN A 222 -1.58 3.61 -16.60
C ASN A 222 -0.91 3.03 -15.35
N CYS A 223 0.25 3.57 -15.01
CA CYS A 223 1.02 3.15 -13.85
C CYS A 223 0.57 3.88 -12.58
N PHE A 224 0.62 3.17 -11.45
CA PHE A 224 0.39 3.68 -10.10
C PHE A 224 1.51 3.23 -9.18
N SER A 225 2.04 4.15 -8.38
CA SER A 225 3.00 3.84 -7.32
C SER A 225 2.77 4.72 -6.10
N ASP A 226 3.52 4.44 -5.04
CA ASP A 226 3.69 5.41 -3.98
C ASP A 226 4.51 6.64 -4.45
N GLY A 227 4.50 7.70 -3.65
CA GLY A 227 5.20 8.94 -3.95
C GLY A 227 6.66 8.99 -3.49
N ALA A 228 7.33 7.85 -3.27
CA ALA A 228 8.69 7.83 -2.72
C ALA A 228 9.68 8.55 -3.65
N ALA A 229 10.29 9.62 -3.13
CA ALA A 229 11.21 10.48 -3.89
C ALA A 229 12.53 9.78 -4.25
N SER A 230 12.99 8.81 -3.45
CA SER A 230 14.18 8.01 -3.75
C SER A 230 13.95 7.00 -4.88
N GLN A 231 12.69 6.65 -5.17
CA GLN A 231 12.32 5.56 -6.07
C GLN A 231 11.62 6.06 -7.33
N PHE A 232 10.35 6.47 -7.21
CA PHE A 232 9.49 6.77 -8.36
C PHE A 232 9.36 8.28 -8.63
N LYS A 233 9.28 9.09 -7.56
CA LYS A 233 8.94 10.51 -7.66
C LYS A 233 10.19 11.39 -7.84
N GLN A 234 10.98 11.09 -8.87
CA GLN A 234 12.26 11.75 -9.16
C GLN A 234 12.49 12.03 -10.65
N ARG A 235 13.33 13.04 -10.93
CA ARG A 235 13.65 13.50 -12.30
C ARG A 235 14.14 12.40 -13.24
N PHE A 236 14.92 11.45 -12.71
CA PHE A 236 15.49 10.36 -13.51
C PHE A 236 14.41 9.39 -13.96
N HIS A 237 13.49 9.05 -13.06
CA HIS A 237 12.36 8.20 -13.38
C HIS A 237 11.48 8.86 -14.45
N PHE A 238 11.17 10.16 -14.31
CA PHE A 238 10.40 10.90 -15.31
C PHE A 238 11.05 10.90 -16.69
N ARG A 239 12.37 11.13 -16.75
CA ARG A 239 13.10 11.03 -18.02
C ARG A 239 13.00 9.61 -18.59
N ASN A 240 13.09 8.59 -17.74
CA ASN A 240 12.95 7.19 -18.16
C ASN A 240 11.55 6.87 -18.72
N LEU A 241 10.47 7.49 -18.21
CA LEU A 241 9.12 7.30 -18.74
C LEU A 241 9.03 7.66 -20.22
N THR A 242 9.63 8.79 -20.62
CA THR A 242 9.66 9.19 -22.05
C THR A 242 10.37 8.14 -22.92
N ARG A 243 11.50 7.60 -22.44
CA ARG A 243 12.23 6.53 -23.13
C ARG A 243 11.38 5.27 -23.26
N ILE A 244 10.73 4.84 -22.17
CA ILE A 244 9.88 3.64 -22.14
C ILE A 244 8.72 3.79 -23.13
N ALA A 245 7.99 4.91 -23.08
CA ALA A 245 6.87 5.18 -23.97
C ALA A 245 7.28 5.06 -25.44
N ASN A 246 8.42 5.66 -25.82
CA ASN A 246 8.94 5.58 -27.18
C ASN A 246 9.41 4.17 -27.56
N LYS A 247 10.16 3.49 -26.68
CA LYS A 247 10.73 2.17 -26.95
C LYS A 247 9.66 1.12 -27.23
N TYR A 248 8.55 1.17 -26.50
CA TYR A 248 7.44 0.23 -26.64
C TYR A 248 6.29 0.77 -27.49
N ASN A 249 6.39 2.01 -27.98
CA ASN A 249 5.34 2.71 -28.73
C ASN A 249 3.98 2.68 -28.01
N ILE A 250 3.99 3.06 -26.73
CA ILE A 250 2.81 3.08 -25.85
C ILE A 250 2.53 4.48 -25.31
N SER A 251 1.26 4.79 -25.11
CA SER A 251 0.82 5.89 -24.24
C SER A 251 1.06 5.48 -22.79
N LEU A 252 1.82 6.31 -22.06
CA LEU A 252 2.24 6.02 -20.69
C LEU A 252 1.84 7.16 -19.76
N SER A 253 1.08 6.83 -18.72
CA SER A 253 0.85 7.71 -17.58
C SER A 253 1.38 7.09 -16.30
N TRP A 254 1.88 7.93 -15.39
CA TRP A 254 2.34 7.53 -14.07
C TRP A 254 1.65 8.38 -13.01
N ASN A 255 0.91 7.73 -12.13
CA ASN A 255 0.09 8.35 -11.11
C ASN A 255 0.62 7.98 -9.72
N PHE A 256 0.58 8.94 -8.81
CA PHE A 256 1.09 8.77 -7.45
C PHE A 256 -0.08 8.73 -6.47
N LEU A 257 -0.20 7.63 -5.75
CA LEU A 257 -1.13 7.55 -4.63
C LEU A 257 -0.69 8.51 -3.53
N ALA A 258 -1.65 9.06 -2.79
CA ALA A 258 -1.36 9.96 -1.68
C ALA A 258 -0.47 9.25 -0.65
N THR A 259 0.47 10.00 -0.05
CA THR A 259 1.41 9.47 0.94
C THR A 259 0.68 8.69 2.04
N SER A 260 1.22 7.54 2.43
CA SER A 260 0.62 6.61 3.41
C SER A 260 -0.70 5.95 3.00
N HIS A 261 -1.15 6.17 1.76
CA HIS A 261 -2.35 5.53 1.18
C HIS A 261 -2.04 4.69 -0.06
N GLY A 262 -0.76 4.41 -0.32
CA GLY A 262 -0.30 3.52 -1.40
C GLY A 262 -0.59 2.03 -1.18
N LYS A 263 -1.04 1.65 0.03
CA LYS A 263 -1.26 0.25 0.40
C LYS A 263 -2.27 -0.40 -0.53
N GLY A 264 -1.89 -1.50 -1.14
CA GLY A 264 -2.68 -2.16 -2.16
C GLY A 264 -2.37 -3.65 -2.33
N VAL A 265 -2.73 -4.17 -3.50
CA VAL A 265 -2.50 -5.58 -3.85
C VAL A 265 -1.01 -5.92 -3.86
N VAL A 266 -0.16 -4.96 -4.21
CA VAL A 266 1.31 -5.07 -4.29
C VAL A 266 1.94 -5.46 -2.94
N ASP A 267 1.50 -4.87 -1.83
CA ASP A 267 1.91 -5.29 -0.48
C ASP A 267 1.52 -6.73 -0.18
N GLY A 268 0.31 -7.12 -0.59
CA GLY A 268 -0.24 -8.47 -0.41
C GLY A 268 0.56 -9.52 -1.18
N ILE A 269 1.05 -9.19 -2.38
CA ILE A 269 1.90 -10.06 -3.20
C ILE A 269 3.24 -10.28 -2.50
N GLY A 270 3.89 -9.20 -2.06
CA GLY A 270 5.16 -9.28 -1.33
C GLY A 270 5.04 -10.08 -0.05
N GLY A 271 4.03 -9.79 0.78
CA GLY A 271 3.73 -10.54 2.00
C GLY A 271 3.45 -12.03 1.73
N SER A 272 2.70 -12.33 0.67
CA SER A 272 2.37 -13.72 0.28
C SER A 272 3.61 -14.49 -0.16
N ALA A 273 4.43 -13.92 -1.06
CA ALA A 273 5.67 -14.54 -1.51
C ALA A 273 6.64 -14.80 -0.34
N LYS A 274 6.83 -13.79 0.53
CA LYS A 274 7.65 -13.92 1.75
C LYS A 274 7.14 -15.03 2.66
N ARG A 275 5.83 -15.10 2.90
CA ARG A 275 5.22 -16.14 3.75
C ARG A 275 5.41 -17.54 3.17
N LEU A 276 5.29 -17.71 1.85
CA LEU A 276 5.50 -19.00 1.19
C LEU A 276 6.93 -19.50 1.37
N VAL A 277 7.92 -18.63 1.15
CA VAL A 277 9.33 -18.97 1.34
C VAL A 277 9.63 -19.21 2.81
N TRP A 278 9.18 -18.34 3.71
CA TRP A 278 9.37 -18.52 5.15
C TRP A 278 8.79 -19.83 5.68
N SER A 279 7.60 -20.21 5.21
CA SER A 279 6.99 -21.49 5.60
C SER A 279 7.78 -22.70 5.10
N ALA A 280 8.43 -22.59 3.94
CA ALA A 280 9.32 -23.64 3.44
C ALA A 280 10.63 -23.70 4.23
N VAL A 281 11.17 -22.55 4.61
CA VAL A 281 12.36 -22.47 5.47
C VAL A 281 12.10 -23.11 6.83
N LEU A 282 10.95 -22.84 7.45
CA LEU A 282 10.52 -23.49 8.69
C LEU A 282 10.26 -25.00 8.55
N ALA A 283 10.13 -25.49 7.32
CA ALA A 283 10.01 -26.93 7.02
C ALA A 283 11.37 -27.57 6.66
N GLY A 284 12.48 -26.85 6.84
CA GLY A 284 13.84 -27.32 6.59
C GLY A 284 14.39 -27.01 5.19
N GLU A 285 13.71 -26.25 4.32
CA GLU A 285 14.33 -25.72 3.10
C GLU A 285 15.32 -24.59 3.44
N VAL A 286 16.35 -24.41 2.62
CA VAL A 286 17.38 -23.37 2.82
C VAL A 286 17.24 -22.30 1.74
N CYS A 287 17.16 -21.04 2.15
CA CYS A 287 17.06 -19.89 1.25
C CYS A 287 18.22 -18.92 1.52
N ARG A 288 19.23 -18.89 0.64
CA ARG A 288 20.45 -18.06 0.82
C ARG A 288 20.64 -17.01 -0.28
N THR A 289 19.95 -17.17 -1.40
CA THR A 289 20.03 -16.27 -2.55
C THR A 289 18.64 -15.86 -3.04
N ALA A 290 18.58 -14.83 -3.90
CA ALA A 290 17.35 -14.48 -4.60
C ALA A 290 16.89 -15.63 -5.54
N GLU A 291 17.83 -16.37 -6.14
CA GLU A 291 17.52 -17.56 -6.93
C GLU A 291 16.82 -18.65 -6.07
N ASP A 292 17.33 -18.93 -4.86
CA ASP A 292 16.68 -19.87 -3.93
C ASP A 292 15.28 -19.40 -3.59
N PHE A 293 15.10 -18.11 -3.29
CA PHE A 293 13.80 -17.52 -3.00
C PHE A 293 12.82 -17.78 -4.15
N VAL A 294 13.23 -17.50 -5.39
CA VAL A 294 12.42 -17.72 -6.60
C VAL A 294 12.09 -19.20 -6.76
N LYS A 295 13.08 -20.09 -6.62
CA LYS A 295 12.92 -21.54 -6.78
C LYS A 295 11.93 -22.10 -5.75
N ILE A 296 12.09 -21.75 -4.47
CA ILE A 296 11.20 -22.18 -3.39
C ILE A 296 9.79 -21.66 -3.62
N ALA A 297 9.63 -20.37 -3.88
CA ALA A 297 8.32 -19.76 -4.08
C ALA A 297 7.58 -20.36 -5.30
N LYS A 298 8.28 -20.62 -6.41
CA LYS A 298 7.69 -21.27 -7.61
C LYS A 298 7.17 -22.68 -7.36
N LYS A 299 7.80 -23.45 -6.45
CA LYS A 299 7.27 -24.77 -6.05
C LYS A 299 5.92 -24.65 -5.34
N LYS A 300 5.69 -23.54 -4.63
CA LYS A 300 4.51 -23.35 -3.77
C LYS A 300 3.38 -22.58 -4.46
N THR A 301 3.67 -21.75 -5.47
CA THR A 301 2.64 -20.99 -6.20
C THR A 301 2.94 -20.85 -7.68
N LYS A 302 1.89 -20.92 -8.51
CA LYS A 302 1.89 -20.54 -9.92
C LYS A 302 1.17 -19.21 -10.18
N LYS A 303 0.56 -18.61 -9.15
CA LYS A 303 -0.24 -17.37 -9.26
C LYS A 303 0.63 -16.11 -9.26
N ILE A 304 1.86 -16.20 -8.77
CA ILE A 304 2.80 -15.09 -8.70
C ILE A 304 3.96 -15.41 -9.65
N ILE A 305 4.20 -14.49 -10.59
CA ILE A 305 5.36 -14.52 -11.46
C ILE A 305 6.57 -14.10 -10.65
N LEU A 306 7.51 -15.03 -10.48
CA LEU A 306 8.71 -14.87 -9.68
C LEU A 306 9.94 -14.87 -10.60
N ILE A 307 10.62 -13.74 -10.66
CA ILE A 307 11.81 -13.56 -11.50
C ILE A 307 12.81 -12.71 -10.71
N GLU A 308 14.05 -13.17 -10.62
CA GLU A 308 15.11 -12.40 -9.96
C GLU A 308 15.51 -11.18 -10.80
N ILE A 309 15.72 -10.05 -10.13
CA ILE A 309 16.40 -8.90 -10.71
C ILE A 309 17.91 -9.09 -10.48
N THR A 310 18.59 -9.61 -11.50
CA THR A 310 20.03 -9.94 -11.41
C THR A 310 20.90 -8.69 -11.46
N ALA A 311 22.12 -8.81 -10.92
CA ALA A 311 23.13 -7.75 -11.01
C ALA A 311 23.39 -7.33 -12.47
N ASP A 312 23.50 -8.30 -13.39
CA ASP A 312 23.68 -8.02 -14.82
C ASP A 312 22.54 -7.19 -15.43
N ALA A 313 21.28 -7.42 -14.99
CA ALA A 313 20.15 -6.62 -15.47
C ALA A 313 20.22 -5.18 -14.98
N ILE A 314 20.66 -4.98 -13.74
CA ILE A 314 20.87 -3.66 -13.14
C ILE A 314 22.04 -2.96 -13.85
N ASP A 315 23.14 -3.65 -14.12
CA ASP A 315 24.31 -3.09 -14.77
C ASP A 315 24.03 -2.72 -16.24
N ARG A 316 23.24 -3.53 -16.97
CA ARG A 316 22.73 -3.12 -18.29
C ARG A 316 21.90 -1.84 -18.21
N SER A 317 21.02 -1.74 -17.20
CA SER A 317 20.21 -0.54 -16.97
C SER A 317 21.07 0.69 -16.68
N LYS A 318 22.17 0.53 -15.92
CA LYS A 318 23.16 1.61 -15.68
C LYS A 318 23.76 2.09 -17.00
N VAL A 319 24.29 1.17 -17.81
CA VAL A 319 24.93 1.50 -19.09
C VAL A 319 23.98 2.22 -20.04
N GLU A 320 22.72 1.74 -20.16
CA GLU A 320 21.72 2.37 -21.03
C GLU A 320 21.32 3.78 -20.56
N LEU A 321 21.17 3.97 -19.25
CA LEU A 321 20.53 5.16 -18.69
C LEU A 321 21.50 6.25 -18.27
N GLU A 322 22.78 5.94 -18.08
CA GLU A 322 23.75 6.90 -17.52
C GLU A 322 23.85 8.19 -18.35
N ASN A 323 23.92 8.07 -19.68
CA ASN A 323 23.95 9.24 -20.56
C ASN A 323 22.60 9.98 -20.63
N ILE A 324 21.49 9.26 -20.56
CA ILE A 324 20.15 9.85 -20.53
C ILE A 324 19.97 10.67 -19.26
N PHE A 325 20.42 10.14 -18.11
CA PHE A 325 20.27 10.76 -16.81
C PHE A 325 21.19 11.96 -16.60
N LYS A 326 22.32 12.05 -17.29
CA LYS A 326 23.14 13.27 -17.33
C LYS A 326 22.37 14.49 -17.87
N THR A 327 21.41 14.28 -18.77
CA THR A 327 20.59 15.35 -19.36
C THR A 327 19.29 15.63 -18.59
N ALA A 328 18.98 14.83 -17.55
CA ALA A 328 17.75 14.99 -16.79
C ALA A 328 17.77 16.27 -15.95
N LYS A 329 16.90 17.24 -16.25
CA LYS A 329 16.77 18.49 -15.49
C LYS A 329 15.94 18.30 -14.21
N SER A 330 16.26 19.07 -13.17
CA SER A 330 15.44 19.12 -11.96
C SER A 330 14.11 19.80 -12.25
N ILE A 331 13.01 19.23 -11.74
CA ILE A 331 11.65 19.75 -11.95
C ILE A 331 11.12 20.33 -10.63
N PRO A 332 10.93 21.67 -10.55
CA PRO A 332 10.38 22.31 -9.36
C PRO A 332 9.01 21.75 -8.98
N GLU A 333 8.73 21.69 -7.68
CA GLU A 333 7.43 21.24 -7.13
C GLU A 333 7.01 19.81 -7.46
N THR A 334 7.95 18.96 -7.89
CA THR A 334 7.70 17.53 -8.19
C THR A 334 6.89 16.85 -7.09
N LEU A 335 7.20 17.11 -5.81
CA LEU A 335 6.51 16.51 -4.67
C LEU A 335 5.02 16.85 -4.58
N LYS A 336 4.58 17.99 -5.12
CA LYS A 336 3.16 18.40 -5.14
C LYS A 336 2.35 17.74 -6.27
N MET A 337 3.02 17.20 -7.28
CA MET A 337 2.37 16.61 -8.46
C MET A 337 2.00 15.16 -8.18
N HIS A 338 0.83 14.70 -8.64
CA HIS A 338 0.39 13.31 -8.44
C HIS A 338 0.08 12.58 -9.75
N SER A 339 0.35 13.20 -10.89
CA SER A 339 0.25 12.56 -12.19
C SER A 339 1.27 13.13 -13.16
N VAL A 340 1.85 12.24 -13.94
CA VAL A 340 2.81 12.53 -15.02
C VAL A 340 2.33 11.77 -16.24
N VAL A 341 2.15 12.45 -17.36
CA VAL A 341 1.73 11.83 -18.63
C VAL A 341 2.80 12.11 -19.67
N VAL A 342 3.22 11.08 -20.40
CA VAL A 342 4.10 11.27 -21.55
C VAL A 342 3.27 11.80 -22.71
N VAL A 343 3.59 13.00 -23.17
CA VAL A 343 2.90 13.65 -24.29
C VAL A 343 3.63 13.38 -25.59
N ASP A 344 4.97 13.50 -25.56
CA ASP A 344 5.85 13.29 -26.70
C ASP A 344 7.23 12.83 -26.20
N LYS A 345 8.16 12.58 -27.13
CA LYS A 345 9.49 12.01 -26.88
C LYS A 345 10.31 12.74 -25.83
N ASP A 346 10.16 14.05 -25.75
CA ASP A 346 10.87 14.90 -24.78
C ASP A 346 9.90 15.77 -23.96
N GLU A 347 8.61 15.44 -23.95
CA GLU A 347 7.56 16.26 -23.34
C GLU A 347 6.73 15.48 -22.31
N LEU A 348 6.68 16.02 -21.09
CA LEU A 348 5.90 15.49 -19.98
C LEU A 348 4.86 16.51 -19.51
N GLU A 349 3.66 16.01 -19.23
CA GLU A 349 2.59 16.76 -18.60
C GLU A 349 2.46 16.37 -17.12
N PHE A 350 2.52 17.36 -16.24
CA PHE A 350 2.37 17.19 -14.78
C PHE A 350 1.05 17.77 -14.31
N ARG A 351 0.39 17.07 -13.38
CA ARG A 351 -0.86 17.52 -12.74
C ARG A 351 -0.79 17.35 -11.21
N TYR A 352 -1.44 18.27 -10.49
CA TYR A 352 -1.56 18.20 -9.02
C TYR A 352 -2.33 16.96 -8.55
N TYR A 353 -3.34 16.54 -9.31
CA TYR A 353 -4.02 15.25 -9.21
C TYR A 353 -4.41 14.80 -10.62
N SER A 354 -4.70 13.51 -10.82
CA SER A 354 -4.75 12.92 -12.17
C SER A 354 -5.82 13.51 -13.07
N MET A 355 -6.95 13.93 -12.49
CA MET A 355 -8.05 14.57 -13.20
C MET A 355 -8.02 16.11 -13.19
N ALA A 356 -6.93 16.72 -12.70
CA ALA A 356 -6.85 18.18 -12.62
C ALA A 356 -6.89 18.82 -14.02
N SER A 357 -7.69 19.87 -14.18
CA SER A 357 -7.75 20.65 -15.42
C SER A 357 -6.47 21.45 -15.65
N ARG A 358 -5.84 21.95 -14.57
CA ARG A 358 -4.56 22.65 -14.64
C ARG A 358 -3.43 21.65 -14.85
N LYS A 359 -2.69 21.88 -15.93
CA LYS A 359 -1.54 21.08 -16.34
C LYS A 359 -0.29 21.93 -16.51
N ARG A 360 0.85 21.34 -16.21
CA ARG A 360 2.18 21.93 -16.43
C ARG A 360 2.95 21.06 -17.40
N ILE A 361 3.34 21.65 -18.53
CA ILE A 361 4.19 20.99 -19.53
C ILE A 361 5.66 21.24 -19.21
N VAL A 362 6.48 20.20 -19.29
CA VAL A 362 7.93 20.26 -19.17
C VAL A 362 8.55 19.59 -20.38
N LYS A 363 9.45 20.31 -21.06
CA LYS A 363 10.24 19.79 -22.20
C LYS A 363 11.70 19.61 -21.78
N TYR A 364 12.31 18.49 -22.18
CA TYR A 364 13.70 18.16 -21.84
C TYR A 364 14.72 18.79 -22.78
#